data_AF-X1EXG9-F1
#
_entry.id   AF-X1EXG9-F1
#
_cell.length_a   1.000
_cell.length_b   1.000
_cell.length_c   1.000
_cell.angle_alpha   90.00
_cell.angle_beta   90.00
_cell.angle_gamma   90.00
#
_symmetry.space_group_name_H-M   'P 1'
#
loop_
_entity.id
_entity.type
_entity.pdbx_description
1 polymer ?
#
loop_
_entity_poly.entity_id
_entity_poly.type
_entity_poly.pdbx_seq_one_letter_code
_entity_poly.pdbx_strand_id
1 'polypeptide(L)' 'FVRDDGWAGWTIEHTTGLLYVSRATPGLMTQTLPVLAGEQVQVVGIALQEKIILWNPSYELVEIS' A
#
# COMPACT_ATOMS: atom_id res chain seq x y z
N PHE A 1 9.66 8.12 6.55
CA PHE A 1 10.05 6.98 5.70
C PHE A 1 10.24 5.76 6.59
N VAL A 2 9.93 4.57 6.08
CA VAL A 2 10.08 3.29 6.78
C VAL A 2 10.99 2.39 5.94
N ARG A 3 11.91 1.68 6.59
CA ARG A 3 12.78 0.68 5.97
C ARG A 3 12.58 -0.66 6.64
N ASP A 4 12.55 -1.72 5.85
CA ASP A 4 12.56 -3.11 6.32
C ASP A 4 13.34 -3.98 5.34
N ASP A 5 14.44 -4.57 5.84
CA ASP A 5 15.34 -5.41 5.06
C ASP A 5 14.77 -6.83 4.83
N GLY A 6 13.70 -7.21 5.54
CA GLY A 6 12.99 -8.47 5.38
C GLY A 6 11.98 -8.50 4.24
N TRP A 7 11.62 -7.36 3.65
CA TRP A 7 10.75 -7.33 2.47
C TRP A 7 11.42 -8.04 1.29
N ALA A 8 10.64 -8.72 0.44
CA ALA A 8 11.18 -9.38 -0.75
C ALA A 8 11.67 -8.37 -1.81
N GLY A 9 11.09 -7.17 -1.82
CA GLY A 9 11.44 -6.07 -2.72
C GLY A 9 10.18 -5.44 -3.29
N TRP A 10 10.01 -4.14 -3.08
CA TRP A 10 8.92 -3.38 -3.68
C TRP A 10 9.23 -2.98 -5.12
N THR A 11 8.20 -2.97 -5.95
CA THR A 11 8.28 -2.35 -7.28
C THR A 11 8.28 -0.84 -7.12
N ILE A 12 9.25 -0.17 -7.71
CA ILE A 12 9.40 1.29 -7.63
C ILE A 12 8.84 1.89 -8.92
N GLU A 13 7.68 2.56 -8.85
CA GLU A 13 7.11 3.31 -9.97
C GLU A 13 6.03 4.27 -9.47
N HIS A 14 5.74 5.35 -10.20
CA HIS A 14 4.76 6.35 -9.80
C HIS A 14 3.31 5.83 -9.76
N THR A 15 2.98 4.77 -10.50
CA THR A 15 1.63 4.19 -10.60
C THR A 15 1.52 2.79 -9.99
N THR A 16 2.60 1.99 -10.02
CA THR A 16 2.62 0.64 -9.42
C THR A 16 3.33 0.59 -8.06
N GLY A 17 4.02 1.66 -7.68
CA GLY A 17 4.65 1.83 -6.37
C GLY A 17 3.69 2.02 -5.21
N LEU A 18 2.37 2.07 -5.47
CA LEU A 18 1.35 2.30 -4.44
C LEU A 18 1.23 1.09 -3.52
N LEU A 19 1.10 1.36 -2.22
CA LEU A 19 0.95 0.34 -1.19
C LEU A 19 -0.46 0.39 -0.61
N TYR A 20 -1.05 -0.79 -0.45
CA TYR A 20 -2.36 -1.05 0.14
C TYR A 20 -2.21 -2.01 1.32
N VAL A 21 -3.24 -2.09 2.17
CA VAL A 21 -3.32 -3.15 3.18
C VAL A 21 -3.68 -4.46 2.49
N SER A 22 -2.93 -5.53 2.78
CA SER A 22 -3.19 -6.85 2.21
C SER A 22 -4.42 -7.47 2.86
N ARG A 23 -5.42 -7.76 2.04
CA ARG A 23 -6.57 -8.60 2.45
C ARG A 23 -6.18 -10.07 2.57
N ALA A 24 -5.31 -10.55 1.68
CA ALA A 24 -4.92 -11.96 1.65
C ALA A 24 -4.02 -12.35 2.82
N THR A 25 -3.31 -11.38 3.41
CA THR A 25 -2.37 -11.62 4.52
C THR A 25 -2.47 -10.48 5.53
N PRO A 26 -3.33 -10.63 6.56
CA PRO A 26 -3.55 -9.59 7.56
C PRO A 26 -2.24 -9.10 8.20
N GLY A 27 -2.14 -7.79 8.39
CA GLY A 27 -0.95 -7.14 8.96
C GLY A 27 0.18 -6.88 7.97
N LEU A 28 0.06 -7.31 6.71
CA LEU A 28 1.02 -7.02 5.66
C LEU A 28 0.50 -5.98 4.66
N MET A 29 1.41 -5.37 3.93
CA MET A 29 1.12 -4.50 2.79
C MET A 29 1.20 -5.27 1.48
N THR A 30 0.55 -4.75 0.44
CA THR A 30 0.61 -5.29 -0.93
C THR A 30 0.62 -4.16 -1.95
N GLN A 31 1.17 -4.42 -3.15
CA GLN A 31 1.02 -3.56 -4.32
C GLN A 31 -0.12 -4.05 -5.24
N THR A 32 -0.73 -5.18 -4.91
CA THR A 32 -1.92 -5.69 -5.60
C THR A 32 -3.15 -4.98 -5.08
N LEU A 33 -3.86 -4.29 -5.96
CA LEU A 33 -5.11 -3.61 -5.64
C LEU A 33 -6.14 -4.60 -5.07
N PRO A 34 -6.68 -4.36 -3.86
CA PRO A 34 -7.82 -5.12 -3.35
C PRO A 34 -9.08 -4.74 -4.14
N VAL A 35 -9.67 -5.65 -4.93
CA VAL A 35 -10.72 -5.32 -5.93
C VAL A 35 -12.08 -5.97 -5.65
N LEU A 36 -12.49 -6.16 -4.40
CA LEU A 36 -13.85 -6.65 -4.15
C LEU A 36 -14.86 -5.52 -4.39
N ALA A 37 -15.95 -5.84 -5.08
CA ALA A 37 -17.06 -4.93 -5.26
C ALA A 37 -17.61 -4.44 -3.91
N GLY A 38 -17.75 -3.12 -3.78
CA GLY A 38 -18.26 -2.46 -2.57
C GLY A 38 -17.20 -2.18 -1.49
N GLU A 39 -15.94 -2.58 -1.68
CA GLU A 39 -14.87 -2.20 -0.76
C GLU A 39 -14.29 -0.83 -1.13
N GLN A 40 -14.07 0.01 -0.11
CA GLN A 40 -13.28 1.22 -0.24
C GLN A 40 -11.80 0.85 -0.20
N VAL A 41 -11.06 1.23 -1.24
CA VAL A 41 -9.62 1.03 -1.30
C VAL A 41 -8.89 2.30 -0.93
N GLN A 42 -7.95 2.18 0.01
CA GLN A 42 -7.10 3.27 0.43
C GLN A 42 -5.63 2.96 0.16
N VAL A 43 -4.94 3.92 -0.47
CA VAL A 43 -3.48 3.93 -0.55
C VAL A 43 -2.92 4.37 0.80
N VAL A 44 -2.01 3.56 1.37
CA VAL A 44 -1.39 3.81 2.68
C VAL A 44 0.07 4.26 2.58
N GLY A 45 0.65 4.19 1.39
CA GLY A 45 2.00 4.69 1.13
C GLY A 45 2.47 4.46 -0.29
N ILE A 46 3.73 4.81 -0.54
CA ILE A 46 4.44 4.58 -1.80
C ILE A 46 5.83 3.99 -1.57
N ALA A 47 6.26 3.10 -2.46
CA ALA A 47 7.62 2.58 -2.49
C ALA A 47 8.58 3.59 -3.14
N LEU A 48 9.68 3.90 -2.44
CA LEU A 48 10.74 4.78 -2.93
C LEU A 48 11.98 4.00 -3.36
N GLN A 49 12.21 2.87 -2.70
CA GLN A 49 13.22 1.87 -3.03
C GLN A 49 12.64 0.48 -2.72
N GLU A 50 13.34 -0.58 -3.14
CA GLU A 50 12.90 -1.96 -2.89
C GLU A 50 12.64 -2.25 -1.40
N LYS A 51 13.35 -1.57 -0.50
CA LYS A 51 13.24 -1.75 0.96
C LYS A 51 12.82 -0.49 1.72
N ILE A 52 12.46 0.60 1.02
CA ILE A 52 12.16 1.90 1.67
C ILE A 52 10.86 2.46 1.11
N ILE A 53 9.97 2.86 2.02
CA ILE A 53 8.66 3.40 1.68
C ILE A 53 8.44 4.77 2.32
N LEU A 54 7.59 5.58 1.70
CA LEU A 54 6.89 6.67 2.37
C LEU A 54 5.54 6.13 2.84
N TRP A 55 5.45 5.85 4.14
CA TRP A 55 4.18 5.55 4.81
C TRP A 55 3.47 6.85 5.16
N ASN A 56 2.28 7.05 4.64
CA ASN A 56 1.45 8.23 4.90
C ASN A 56 -0.03 7.86 4.80
N PRO A 57 -0.57 7.09 5.75
CA PRO A 57 -1.98 6.77 5.76
C PRO A 57 -2.76 8.04 6.06
N SER A 58 -3.68 8.42 5.17
CA SER A 58 -4.73 9.35 5.56
C SER A 58 -5.67 8.66 6.55
N TYR A 59 -5.99 9.28 7.67
CA TYR A 59 -7.04 8.77 8.56
C TYR A 59 -8.45 9.15 8.07
N GLU A 60 -8.52 9.97 7.02
CA GLU A 60 -9.79 10.37 6.43
C GLU A 60 -10.30 9.25 5.53
N LEU A 61 -11.41 8.63 5.97
CA LEU A 61 -12.23 7.78 5.12
C LEU A 61 -13.18 8.69 4.34
N VAL A 62 -12.88 8.89 3.06
CA VAL A 62 -13.77 9.63 2.16
C VAL A 62 -14.81 8.67 1.63
N GLU A 63 -16.05 8.80 2.09
CA GLU A 63 -17.18 8.06 1.53
C GLU A 63 -17.42 8.54 0.08
N ILE A 64 -17.56 7.60 -0.85
CA ILE A 64 -17.96 7.87 -2.24
C ILE A 64 -19.42 7.44 -2.35
N SER A 65 -20.33 8.41 -2.48
CA SER A 65 -21.77 8.20 -2.69
C SER A 65 -22.13 7.96 -4.15
#